data_AF-A0A382WNZ3-F1
#
_entry.id   AF-A0A382WNZ3-F1
#
_cell.length_a   1.000
_cell.length_b   1.000
_cell.length_c   1.000
_cell.angle_alpha   90.00
_cell.angle_beta   90.00
_cell.angle_gamma   90.00
#
_symmetry.space_group_name_H-M   'P 1'
#
loop_
_entity.id
_entity.type
_entity.pdbx_description
1 polymer ?
#
loop_
_entity_poly.entity_id
_entity_poly.type
_entity_poly.pdbx_seq_one_letter_code
_entity_poly.pdbx_strand_id
1 'polypeptide(L)'
;MTPLTPNNLNLNSIKGDVFGGVTAAVVALPLALAFGVASGVGPIAGLYGAIAVGFFAAVFGGTPSQVSGPTGPMTVLMAVIVANHADNLSQAFAIVFLAGAIQIVFGLLKVGRYVSYTPYSVVSGFMSGIGVIIILIQSLPFFGLPTVPGGPVGAIESWHQIPSMMNLDATV
;
A
#
# COMPACT_ATOMS: atom_id res chain seq x y z
N MET A 1 -17.28 -9.70 21.88
CA MET A 1 -17.19 -9.48 20.43
C MET A 1 -18.37 -8.64 20.03
N THR A 2 -18.16 -7.36 19.71
CA THR A 2 -19.21 -6.50 19.16
C THR A 2 -19.70 -7.10 17.83
N PRO A 3 -21.01 -7.09 17.53
CA PRO A 3 -21.49 -7.51 16.22
C PRO A 3 -20.84 -6.65 15.13
N LEU A 4 -20.54 -7.23 13.97
CA LEU A 4 -20.21 -6.47 12.78
C LEU A 4 -21.48 -5.74 12.33
N THR A 5 -21.74 -4.57 12.91
CA THR A 5 -22.81 -3.71 12.46
C THR A 5 -22.42 -3.17 11.07
N PRO A 6 -23.30 -3.26 10.06
CA PRO A 6 -23.06 -2.61 8.77
C PRO A 6 -22.73 -1.14 8.99
N ASN A 7 -21.94 -0.57 8.07
CA ASN A 7 -21.48 0.81 8.19
C ASN A 7 -22.67 1.75 8.42
N ASN A 8 -22.79 2.26 9.65
CA ASN A 8 -23.94 3.05 10.05
C ASN A 8 -23.71 4.50 9.60
N LEU A 9 -24.19 4.81 8.39
CA LEU A 9 -24.15 6.16 7.82
C LEU A 9 -25.13 7.06 8.59
N ASN A 10 -24.66 7.58 9.73
CA ASN A 10 -25.47 8.42 10.59
C ASN A 10 -25.33 9.89 10.18
N LEU A 11 -26.46 10.56 9.91
CA LEU A 11 -26.46 11.98 9.54
C LEU A 11 -26.05 12.90 10.72
N ASN A 12 -26.05 12.38 11.95
CA ASN A 12 -25.66 13.14 13.15
C ASN A 12 -24.14 13.35 13.25
N SER A 13 -23.32 12.54 12.56
CA SER A 13 -21.85 12.65 12.56
C SER A 13 -21.27 13.35 11.34
N ILE A 14 -22.10 13.88 10.42
CA ILE A 14 -21.66 14.47 9.13
C ILE A 14 -20.49 15.44 9.29
N LYS A 15 -20.53 16.33 10.29
CA LYS A 15 -19.41 17.27 10.52
C LYS A 15 -18.12 16.51 10.80
N GLY A 16 -18.15 15.57 11.74
CA GLY A 16 -16.99 14.75 12.10
C GLY A 16 -16.50 13.90 10.93
N ASP A 17 -17.41 13.30 10.17
CA ASP A 17 -17.09 12.43 9.03
C ASP A 17 -16.47 13.22 7.87
N VAL A 18 -16.95 14.44 7.62
CA VAL A 18 -16.37 15.34 6.60
C VAL A 18 -14.97 15.79 7.01
N PHE A 19 -14.78 16.30 8.24
CA PHE A 19 -13.46 16.72 8.70
C PHE A 19 -12.47 15.55 8.75
N GLY A 20 -12.92 14.39 9.25
CA GLY A 20 -12.12 13.16 9.29
C GLY A 20 -11.77 12.66 7.89
N GLY A 21 -12.73 12.63 6.97
CA GLY A 21 -12.52 12.22 5.58
C GLY A 21 -11.55 13.14 4.82
N VAL A 22 -11.70 14.46 4.96
CA VAL A 22 -10.77 15.44 4.36
C VAL A 22 -9.36 15.27 4.93
N THR A 23 -9.24 15.15 6.25
CA THR A 23 -7.93 14.96 6.90
C THR A 23 -7.28 13.64 6.44
N ALA A 24 -8.05 12.56 6.39
CA ALA A 24 -7.59 11.27 5.88
C ALA A 24 -7.16 11.36 4.41
N ALA A 25 -7.91 12.08 3.57
CA ALA A 25 -7.57 12.27 2.16
C ALA A 25 -6.25 13.04 1.98
N VAL A 26 -6.02 14.09 2.76
CA VAL A 26 -4.76 14.87 2.74
C VAL A 26 -3.56 13.98 3.10
N VAL A 27 -3.70 13.07 4.07
CA VAL A 27 -2.63 12.13 4.47
C VAL A 27 -2.47 11.01 3.45
N ALA A 28 -3.57 10.50 2.89
CA ALA A 28 -3.56 9.37 1.96
C ALA A 28 -3.01 9.73 0.57
N LEU A 29 -3.19 10.97 0.11
CA LEU A 29 -2.76 11.40 -1.22
C LEU A 29 -1.25 11.21 -1.48
N PRO A 30 -0.32 11.75 -0.64
CA PRO A 30 1.11 11.54 -0.86
C PRO A 30 1.50 10.07 -0.74
N LEU A 31 0.88 9.33 0.18
CA LEU A 31 1.12 7.90 0.38
C LEU A 31 0.74 7.09 -0.87
N ALA A 32 -0.42 7.36 -1.46
CA ALA A 32 -0.92 6.68 -2.65
C ALA A 32 -0.03 6.92 -3.87
N LEU A 33 0.47 8.16 -4.06
CA LEU A 33 1.39 8.49 -5.14
C LEU A 33 2.74 7.78 -4.96
N ALA A 34 3.31 7.83 -3.75
CA ALA A 34 4.58 7.19 -3.43
C ALA A 34 4.51 5.67 -3.64
N PHE A 35 3.43 5.03 -3.19
CA PHE A 35 3.21 3.61 -3.39
C PHE A 35 2.90 3.24 -4.85
N GLY A 36 2.20 4.08 -5.60
CA GLY A 36 2.04 3.89 -7.05
C GLY A 36 3.36 3.85 -7.81
N VAL A 37 4.29 4.75 -7.46
CA VAL A 37 5.65 4.76 -8.04
C VAL A 37 6.44 3.53 -7.58
N ALA A 38 6.47 3.25 -6.28
CA ALA A 38 7.25 2.14 -5.72
C ALA A 38 6.77 0.74 -6.17
N SER A 39 5.52 0.61 -6.60
CA SER A 39 4.99 -0.64 -7.18
C SER A 39 5.32 -0.82 -8.67
N GLY A 40 5.90 0.19 -9.33
CA GLY A 40 6.26 0.14 -10.75
C GLY A 40 5.11 0.37 -11.73
N VAL A 41 3.86 0.50 -11.26
CA VAL A 41 2.68 0.79 -12.11
C VAL A 41 2.42 2.28 -12.33
N GLY A 42 3.08 3.14 -11.54
CA GLY A 42 3.03 4.58 -11.67
C GLY A 42 2.07 5.27 -10.67
N PRO A 43 2.24 6.60 -10.48
CA PRO A 43 1.54 7.36 -9.46
C PRO A 43 0.03 7.44 -9.70
N ILE A 44 -0.38 7.49 -10.97
CA ILE A 44 -1.79 7.56 -11.39
C ILE A 44 -2.54 6.30 -10.95
N ALA A 45 -1.94 5.12 -11.13
CA ALA A 45 -2.53 3.86 -10.71
C ALA A 45 -2.66 3.78 -9.18
N GLY A 46 -1.67 4.28 -8.44
CA GLY A 46 -1.74 4.39 -6.97
C GLY A 46 -2.88 5.29 -6.50
N LEU A 47 -3.07 6.44 -7.14
CA LEU A 47 -4.16 7.38 -6.83
C LEU A 47 -5.54 6.78 -7.12
N TYR A 48 -5.74 6.20 -8.31
CA TYR A 48 -7.00 5.53 -8.64
C TYR A 48 -7.26 4.34 -7.73
N GLY A 49 -6.21 3.58 -7.37
CA GLY A 49 -6.30 2.49 -6.40
C GLY A 49 -6.77 2.97 -5.04
N ALA A 50 -6.21 4.06 -4.52
CA ALA A 50 -6.63 4.65 -3.24
C ALA A 50 -8.10 5.10 -3.26
N ILE A 51 -8.52 5.77 -4.33
CA ILE A 51 -9.91 6.23 -4.49
C ILE A 51 -10.87 5.04 -4.56
N ALA A 52 -10.60 4.07 -5.44
CA ALA A 52 -11.47 2.93 -5.65
C ALA A 52 -11.55 2.05 -4.40
N VAL A 53 -10.40 1.65 -3.84
CA VAL A 53 -10.36 0.81 -2.63
C VAL A 53 -10.99 1.54 -1.45
N GLY A 54 -10.71 2.83 -1.26
CA GLY A 54 -11.31 3.63 -0.20
C GLY A 54 -12.83 3.71 -0.32
N PHE A 55 -13.36 3.97 -1.52
CA PHE A 55 -14.80 4.03 -1.76
C PHE A 55 -15.48 2.68 -1.53
N PHE A 56 -15.01 1.62 -2.19
CA PHE A 56 -15.65 0.31 -2.10
C PHE A 56 -15.53 -0.29 -0.69
N ALA A 57 -14.40 -0.12 -0.01
CA ALA A 57 -14.26 -0.59 1.37
C ALA A 57 -15.10 0.23 2.36
N ALA A 58 -15.28 1.54 2.15
CA ALA A 58 -16.16 2.35 3.00
C ALA A 58 -17.64 1.98 2.82
N VAL A 59 -18.07 1.63 1.61
CA VAL A 59 -19.48 1.26 1.33
C VAL A 59 -19.79 -0.18 1.77
N PHE A 60 -18.91 -1.13 1.46
CA PHE A 60 -19.16 -2.57 1.65
C PHE A 60 -18.42 -3.16 2.87
N GLY A 61 -17.61 -2.36 3.57
CA GLY A 61 -16.84 -2.80 4.74
C GLY A 61 -17.66 -2.91 6.01
N GLY A 62 -17.02 -3.45 7.06
CA GLY A 62 -17.62 -3.68 8.38
C GLY A 62 -17.08 -2.79 9.49
N THR A 63 -16.23 -1.81 9.18
CA THR A 63 -15.55 -0.95 10.18
C THR A 63 -15.77 0.54 9.88
N PRO A 64 -16.57 1.27 10.68
CA PRO A 64 -16.96 2.67 10.42
C PRO A 64 -15.83 3.67 10.22
N SER A 65 -14.75 3.55 10.98
CA SER A 65 -13.64 4.50 10.94
C SER A 65 -12.44 4.02 10.12
N GLN A 66 -12.58 2.90 9.39
CA GLN A 66 -11.46 2.34 8.63
C GLN A 66 -11.24 3.10 7.33
N VAL A 67 -10.03 3.63 7.16
CA VAL A 67 -9.55 4.19 5.89
C VAL A 67 -8.82 3.10 5.13
N SER A 68 -9.27 2.80 3.92
CA SER A 68 -8.69 1.77 3.05
C SER A 68 -8.00 2.39 1.85
N GLY A 69 -6.88 1.80 1.44
CA GLY A 69 -6.09 2.26 0.31
C GLY A 69 -4.87 1.35 0.09
N PRO A 70 -4.00 1.68 -0.87
CA PRO A 70 -2.74 0.96 -1.08
C PRO A 70 -1.87 1.07 0.18
N THR A 71 -1.30 -0.05 0.60
CA THR A 71 -0.41 -0.15 1.76
C THR A 71 0.99 -0.56 1.35
N GLY A 72 1.98 -0.34 2.21
CA GLY A 72 3.36 -0.79 2.00
C GLY A 72 3.47 -2.27 1.60
N PRO A 73 2.89 -3.22 2.36
CA PRO A 73 2.89 -4.65 1.98
C PRO A 73 2.34 -4.90 0.57
N MET A 74 1.19 -4.33 0.23
CA MET A 74 0.55 -4.51 -1.07
C MET A 74 1.39 -3.90 -2.21
N THR A 75 2.07 -2.80 -1.94
CA THR A 75 2.97 -2.12 -2.89
C THR A 75 4.16 -2.99 -3.25
N VAL A 76 4.80 -3.59 -2.24
CA VAL A 76 5.94 -4.51 -2.44
C VAL A 76 5.49 -5.74 -3.21
N LEU A 77 4.34 -6.33 -2.86
CA LEU A 77 3.75 -7.45 -3.61
C LEU A 77 3.45 -7.08 -5.06
N MET A 78 2.89 -5.91 -5.30
CA MET A 78 2.60 -5.43 -6.66
C MET A 78 3.89 -5.25 -7.47
N ALA A 79 4.96 -4.72 -6.88
CA ALA A 79 6.26 -4.63 -7.54
C ALA A 79 6.79 -6.02 -7.96
N VAL A 80 6.64 -7.03 -7.10
CA VAL A 80 7.03 -8.42 -7.40
C VAL A 80 6.17 -9.03 -8.52
N ILE A 81 4.86 -8.74 -8.52
CA ILE A 81 3.93 -9.20 -9.57
C ILE A 81 4.30 -8.58 -10.91
N VAL A 82 4.51 -7.27 -10.95
CA VAL A 82 4.91 -6.55 -12.18
C VAL A 82 6.27 -7.04 -12.68
N ALA A 83 7.22 -7.31 -11.79
CA ALA A 83 8.54 -7.76 -12.20
C ALA A 83 8.60 -9.21 -12.71
N ASN A 84 7.78 -10.12 -12.17
CA ASN A 84 7.93 -11.56 -12.40
C ASN A 84 6.73 -12.26 -13.05
N HIS A 85 5.54 -11.64 -13.03
CA HIS A 85 4.29 -12.32 -13.39
C HIS A 85 3.41 -11.54 -14.36
N ALA A 86 3.74 -10.28 -14.68
CA ALA A 86 2.95 -9.44 -15.57
C ALA A 86 3.86 -8.74 -16.60
N ASP A 87 3.76 -9.18 -17.85
CA ASP A 87 4.42 -8.51 -18.99
C ASP A 87 3.70 -7.20 -19.36
N ASN A 88 2.40 -7.11 -19.05
CA ASN A 88 1.56 -5.96 -19.34
C ASN A 88 0.72 -5.57 -18.13
N LEU A 89 0.39 -4.28 -18.03
CA LEU A 89 -0.40 -3.72 -16.94
C LEU A 89 -1.80 -4.38 -16.79
N SER A 90 -2.38 -4.84 -17.90
CA SER A 90 -3.66 -5.57 -17.90
C SER A 90 -3.59 -6.91 -17.13
N GLN A 91 -2.47 -7.64 -17.22
CA GLN A 91 -2.26 -8.89 -16.47
C GLN A 91 -2.11 -8.61 -14.98
N ALA A 92 -1.37 -7.55 -14.62
CA ALA A 92 -1.21 -7.13 -13.24
C ALA A 92 -2.58 -6.77 -12.61
N PHE A 93 -3.42 -6.02 -13.33
CA PHE A 93 -4.79 -5.73 -12.89
C PHE A 93 -5.69 -6.95 -12.81
N ALA A 94 -5.54 -7.92 -13.72
CA ALA A 94 -6.29 -9.18 -13.65
C ALA A 94 -5.97 -9.97 -12.38
N ILE A 95 -4.70 -10.00 -11.95
CA ILE A 95 -4.28 -10.62 -10.69
C ILE A 95 -4.92 -9.91 -9.49
N VAL A 96 -4.93 -8.56 -9.48
CA VAL A 96 -5.58 -7.78 -8.42
C VAL A 96 -7.09 -8.05 -8.37
N PHE A 97 -7.74 -8.12 -9.53
CA PHE A 97 -9.17 -8.44 -9.61
C PHE A 97 -9.47 -9.84 -9.08
N LEU A 98 -8.67 -10.84 -9.47
CA LEU A 98 -8.78 -12.21 -8.97
C LEU A 98 -8.55 -12.29 -7.46
N ALA A 99 -7.55 -11.57 -6.94
CA ALA A 99 -7.31 -11.49 -5.50
C ALA A 99 -8.53 -10.91 -4.75
N GLY A 100 -9.16 -9.87 -5.30
CA GLY A 100 -10.40 -9.31 -4.77
C GLY A 100 -11.56 -10.30 -4.78
N ALA A 101 -11.74 -11.06 -5.87
CA ALA A 101 -12.75 -12.11 -5.95
C ALA A 101 -12.54 -13.20 -4.89
N ILE A 102 -11.29 -13.64 -4.69
CA ILE A 102 -10.93 -14.60 -3.65
C ILE A 102 -11.21 -14.03 -2.24
N GLN A 103 -10.90 -12.75 -2.02
CA GLN A 103 -11.21 -12.07 -0.75
C GLN A 103 -12.72 -12.02 -0.46
N ILE A 104 -13.56 -11.79 -1.47
CA ILE A 104 -15.02 -11.85 -1.34
C ILE A 104 -15.46 -13.26 -0.92
N VAL A 105 -14.92 -14.31 -1.56
CA VAL A 105 -15.22 -15.71 -1.20
C VAL A 105 -14.81 -16.01 0.25
N PHE A 106 -13.63 -15.58 0.68
CA PHE A 106 -13.19 -15.73 2.08
C PHE A 106 -14.07 -14.95 3.07
N GLY A 107 -14.58 -13.79 2.67
CA GLY A 107 -15.57 -13.02 3.43
C GLY A 107 -16.89 -13.79 3.62
N LEU A 108 -17.42 -14.38 2.54
CA LEU A 108 -18.65 -15.18 2.57
C LEU A 108 -18.49 -16.45 3.43
N LEU A 109 -17.33 -17.10 3.36
CA LEU A 109 -16.98 -18.26 4.18
C LEU A 109 -16.62 -17.90 5.63
N LYS A 110 -16.63 -16.61 5.99
CA LYS A 110 -16.28 -16.09 7.32
C LYS A 110 -14.86 -16.49 7.78
N VAL A 111 -13.95 -16.71 6.83
CA VAL A 111 -12.55 -17.08 7.10
C VAL A 111 -11.81 -15.94 7.81
N GLY A 112 -12.27 -14.69 7.66
CA GLY A 112 -11.71 -13.53 8.34
C GLY A 112 -11.61 -13.67 9.87
N ARG A 113 -12.47 -14.49 10.51
CA ARG A 113 -12.33 -14.77 11.96
C ARG A 113 -11.00 -15.47 12.28
N TYR A 114 -10.50 -16.33 11.40
CA TYR A 114 -9.25 -17.05 11.64
C TYR A 114 -8.02 -16.16 11.55
N VAL A 115 -8.08 -15.07 10.76
CA VAL A 115 -7.00 -14.08 10.67
C VAL A 115 -6.69 -13.48 12.05
N SER A 116 -7.71 -13.37 12.93
CA SER A 116 -7.55 -12.87 14.30
C SER A 116 -6.69 -13.77 15.21
N TYR A 117 -6.43 -15.02 14.82
CA TYR A 117 -5.55 -15.94 15.55
C TYR A 117 -4.07 -15.81 15.17
N THR A 118 -3.72 -14.89 14.27
CA THR A 118 -2.32 -14.67 13.90
C THR A 118 -1.55 -14.12 15.12
N PRO A 119 -0.43 -14.76 15.53
CA PRO A 119 0.35 -14.27 16.67
C PRO A 119 0.87 -12.86 16.44
N TYR A 120 0.86 -12.03 17.50
CA TYR A 120 1.39 -10.67 17.45
C TYR A 120 2.84 -10.61 16.96
N SER A 121 3.67 -11.57 17.34
CA SER A 121 5.07 -11.67 16.90
C SER A 121 5.21 -11.78 15.39
N VAL A 122 4.32 -12.51 14.72
CA VAL A 122 4.32 -12.69 13.26
C VAL A 122 3.92 -11.38 12.57
N VAL A 123 2.85 -10.72 13.05
CA VAL A 123 2.39 -9.45 12.48
C VAL A 123 3.45 -8.37 12.66
N SER A 124 4.02 -8.25 13.86
CA SER A 124 5.09 -7.29 14.17
C SER A 124 6.34 -7.53 13.32
N GLY A 125 6.79 -8.79 13.20
CA GLY A 125 7.94 -9.16 12.38
C GLY A 125 7.71 -8.86 10.89
N PHE A 126 6.53 -9.18 10.36
CA PHE A 126 6.16 -8.88 8.98
C PHE A 126 6.15 -7.37 8.70
N MET A 127 5.53 -6.58 9.56
CA MET A 127 5.49 -5.11 9.42
C MET A 127 6.90 -4.50 9.50
N SER A 128 7.73 -4.97 10.43
CA SER A 128 9.13 -4.54 10.56
C SER A 128 9.95 -4.90 9.32
N GLY A 129 9.78 -6.11 8.79
CA GLY A 129 10.45 -6.55 7.57
C GLY A 129 10.09 -5.69 6.36
N ILE A 130 8.81 -5.33 6.20
CA ILE A 130 8.39 -4.41 5.14
C ILE A 130 8.96 -3.02 5.35
N GLY A 131 9.03 -2.54 6.60
CA GLY A 131 9.69 -1.29 6.93
C GLY A 131 11.16 -1.27 6.45
N VAL A 132 11.90 -2.34 6.70
CA VAL A 132 13.28 -2.49 6.20
C VAL A 132 13.33 -2.50 4.67
N ILE A 133 12.44 -3.25 4.00
CA ILE A 133 12.37 -3.28 2.54
C ILE A 133 12.14 -1.87 1.96
N ILE A 134 11.22 -1.10 2.55
CA ILE A 134 10.95 0.27 2.11
C ILE A 134 12.18 1.16 2.32
N ILE A 135 12.83 1.11 3.48
CA ILE A 135 14.06 1.88 3.74
C ILE A 135 15.14 1.58 2.70
N LEU A 136 15.34 0.30 2.37
CA LEU A 136 16.32 -0.12 1.37
C LEU A 136 15.98 0.45 -0.01
N ILE A 137 14.73 0.32 -0.47
CA ILE A 137 14.31 0.82 -1.80
C ILE A 137 14.37 2.36 -1.87
N GLN A 138 14.05 3.05 -0.78
CA GLN A 138 14.06 4.51 -0.72
C GLN A 138 15.45 5.12 -0.48
N SER A 139 16.44 4.32 -0.09
CA SER A 139 17.81 4.81 0.14
C SER A 139 18.42 5.48 -1.09
N LEU A 140 18.17 4.96 -2.30
CA LEU A 140 18.69 5.52 -3.54
C LEU A 140 18.02 6.87 -3.91
N PRO A 141 16.67 6.97 -3.98
CA PRO A 141 15.97 8.25 -4.13
C PRO A 141 16.38 9.31 -3.11
N PHE A 142 16.66 8.89 -1.87
CA PHE A 142 17.11 9.80 -0.83
C PHE A 142 18.44 10.50 -1.18
N PHE A 143 19.35 9.80 -1.86
CA PHE A 143 20.60 10.36 -2.39
C PHE A 143 20.47 10.94 -3.81
N GLY A 144 19.25 11.09 -4.33
CA GLY A 144 19.01 11.64 -5.67
C GLY A 144 19.22 10.65 -6.83
N LEU A 145 19.38 9.36 -6.52
CA LEU A 145 19.52 8.31 -7.53
C LEU A 145 18.14 7.77 -7.97
N PRO A 146 17.97 7.38 -9.25
CA PRO A 146 16.75 6.74 -9.70
C PRO A 146 16.54 5.39 -8.99
N THR A 147 15.27 5.00 -8.80
CA THR A 147 14.96 3.66 -8.29
C THR A 147 15.36 2.60 -9.31
N VAL A 148 16.14 1.62 -8.88
CA VAL A 148 16.57 0.49 -9.73
C VAL A 148 15.58 -0.68 -9.68
N PRO A 149 15.45 -1.43 -10.79
CA PRO A 149 14.79 -2.74 -10.79
C PRO A 149 15.48 -3.72 -9.84
N GLY A 150 14.76 -4.73 -9.35
CA GLY A 150 15.31 -5.76 -8.45
C GLY A 150 14.97 -5.58 -6.96
N GLY A 151 14.14 -4.60 -6.62
CA GLY A 151 13.62 -4.42 -5.26
C GLY A 151 14.70 -4.12 -4.23
N PRO A 152 14.59 -4.59 -2.98
CA PRO A 152 15.54 -4.26 -1.92
C PRO A 152 16.96 -4.81 -2.18
N VAL A 153 17.10 -5.92 -2.89
CA VAL A 153 18.43 -6.48 -3.25
C VAL A 153 19.10 -5.61 -4.30
N GLY A 154 18.38 -5.23 -5.37
CA GLY A 154 18.91 -4.33 -6.39
C GLY A 154 19.29 -2.95 -5.83
N ALA A 155 18.56 -2.48 -4.81
CA ALA A 155 18.90 -1.26 -4.09
C ALA A 155 20.24 -1.36 -3.35
N ILE A 156 20.48 -2.48 -2.64
CA ILE A 156 21.74 -2.76 -1.95
C ILE A 156 22.90 -2.88 -2.95
N GLU A 157 22.68 -3.62 -4.04
CA GLU A 157 23.70 -3.80 -5.07
C GLU A 157 24.12 -2.47 -5.67
N SER A 158 23.21 -1.50 -5.81
CA SER A 158 23.49 -0.19 -6.39
C SER A 158 24.06 0.83 -5.39
N TRP A 159 24.26 0.47 -4.12
CA TRP A 159 24.84 1.39 -3.13
C TRP A 159 26.26 1.84 -3.44
N HIS A 160 27.02 1.08 -4.21
CA HIS A 160 28.33 1.51 -4.70
C HIS A 160 28.29 2.79 -5.54
N GLN A 161 27.11 3.16 -6.07
CA GLN A 161 26.90 4.37 -6.88
C GLN A 161 26.62 5.62 -6.01
N ILE A 162 26.29 5.44 -4.72
CA ILE A 162 26.00 6.56 -3.81
C ILE A 162 27.23 7.47 -3.64
N PRO A 163 28.44 6.96 -3.34
CA PRO A 163 29.61 7.82 -3.15
C PRO A 163 29.99 8.61 -4.41
N SER A 164 29.73 8.08 -5.61
CA SER A 164 30.07 8.76 -6.87
C SER A 164 29.15 9.93 -7.23
N MET A 165 27.97 10.01 -6.63
CA MET A 165 26.96 11.06 -6.90
C MET A 165 26.72 11.97 -5.69
N MET A 166 27.36 11.69 -4.55
CA MET A 166 27.47 12.63 -3.43
C MET A 166 28.31 13.84 -3.87
N ASN A 167 27.66 14.82 -4.48
CA ASN A 167 28.29 16.09 -4.80
C ASN A 167 28.48 16.90 -3.52
N LEU A 168 29.66 16.78 -2.92
CA LEU A 168 30.10 17.59 -1.76
C LEU A 168 30.14 19.09 -2.07
N ASP A 169 30.15 19.48 -3.35
CA ASP A 169 30.16 20.88 -3.77
C ASP A 169 28.77 21.55 -3.73
N ALA A 170 27.67 20.77 -3.59
CA ALA A 170 26.31 21.32 -3.48
C ALA A 170 25.95 21.78 -2.04
N THR A 171 26.87 21.64 -1.09
CA THR A 171 26.68 22.02 0.33
C THR A 171 27.39 23.32 0.74
N VAL A 172 27.86 24.12 -0.23
CA VAL A 172 28.47 25.44 0.00
C VAL A 172 27.65 26.55 -0.62
#